data_AF-A0A8X7VB15-F1
#
_entry.id   AF-A0A8X7VB15-F1
#
_cell.length_a   1.000
_cell.length_b   1.000
_cell.length_c   1.000
_cell.angle_alpha   90.00
_cell.angle_beta   90.00
_cell.angle_gamma   90.00
#
_symmetry.space_group_name_H-M   'P 1'
#
loop_
_entity.id
_entity.type
_entity.pdbx_description
1 polymer ?
#
loop_
_entity_poly.entity_id
_entity_poly.type
_entity_poly.pdbx_seq_one_letter_code
_entity_poly.pdbx_strand_id
1 'polypeptide(L)'
;MAASPSTWWLSSPGSLYGKPRLLSSSALPKAYHPLENPNNNKLLRRKGRVERLICRADFSQEAPLASAIGACILSSFVFPVAKRVEDEEEENSAIVSTDMRLAAMGIISFIPYFNWLSWVFAWLDTGKTRYSVYALVYLLPYLSSNLSISTEESWLPITSIVLGIIHVQLEASIANGDVQTLAFFRDTSKKTIHFHKKHSKSLFRNFSRLPLAPATMALSAVVRVYATTTPTLPSEVSVKKVGTHNGSFHCDEALGCFMIRLTDKFSGADIVRTRDPKILAELDAVLDVGGVYDPHHDRYDHHQKGFEEVFGHGFNTKLSSAGLVYKHFGKEIIAKELNVDQDHPDVLRLFLAVYKSFMEAIDAVDNGINQYDTDKPPRYVNNTYLSSRIGRLNLDWIDPDQPQEKENEAFQLAMALAGEEFLQSVRFHVRSWLPARSIVMQCLEERFKTDPSGEIMQLKKFCPWKLHLYELEQEMKIQPLIKYVIYQDERGQQWRVQAVAVAPERFESRKGLPEQWRGLRDEQLSEAAGIPGCIFVHMSGFIGGNHSCDGALSMARTSLTL
;
A
#
# COMPACT_ATOMS: atom_id res chain seq x y z
N MET A 1 64.76 16.98 -25.69
CA MET A 1 65.00 18.29 -25.04
C MET A 1 63.70 18.67 -24.36
N ALA A 2 63.47 18.27 -23.11
CA ALA A 2 64.01 18.84 -21.86
C ALA A 2 63.54 20.28 -21.62
N ALA A 3 62.67 20.47 -20.62
CA ALA A 3 62.90 21.39 -19.49
C ALA A 3 61.64 21.50 -18.60
N SER A 4 61.74 20.98 -17.37
CA SER A 4 61.20 21.67 -16.18
C SER A 4 62.10 22.89 -15.88
N PRO A 5 61.70 23.85 -15.03
CA PRO A 5 61.95 23.74 -13.56
C PRO A 5 60.83 24.49 -12.75
N SER A 6 60.72 24.61 -11.42
CA SER A 6 61.44 24.21 -10.18
C SER A 6 60.58 24.77 -9.02
N THR A 7 60.21 23.96 -8.00
CA THR A 7 60.51 24.04 -6.54
C THR A 7 60.24 25.40 -5.85
N TRP A 8 59.73 25.48 -4.61
CA TRP A 8 60.39 25.28 -3.30
C TRP A 8 59.30 25.08 -2.19
N TRP A 9 59.32 24.02 -1.36
CA TRP A 9 59.92 23.90 0.00
C TRP A 9 59.29 24.87 1.04
N LEU A 10 58.68 24.47 2.18
CA LEU A 10 59.27 23.76 3.33
C LEU A 10 58.24 23.44 4.46
N SER A 11 58.32 22.19 4.96
CA SER A 11 58.33 21.73 6.38
C SER A 11 57.19 21.92 7.40
N SER A 12 56.73 20.76 7.92
CA SER A 12 56.13 20.46 9.24
C SER A 12 57.12 20.72 10.42
N PRO A 13 56.80 20.55 11.74
CA PRO A 13 56.36 19.27 12.37
C PRO A 13 55.45 19.38 13.62
N GLY A 14 54.96 18.24 14.13
CA GLY A 14 54.41 18.18 15.50
C GLY A 14 53.48 17.01 15.85
N SER A 15 54.06 15.82 16.01
CA SER A 15 53.45 14.62 16.60
C SER A 15 53.13 14.79 18.09
N LEU A 16 52.14 14.07 18.64
CA LEU A 16 52.28 13.24 19.87
C LEU A 16 50.99 12.49 20.27
N TYR A 17 51.03 11.16 20.13
CA TYR A 17 50.67 10.10 21.09
C TYR A 17 49.41 10.19 21.99
N GLY A 18 48.58 9.12 21.99
CA GLY A 18 47.82 8.73 23.19
C GLY A 18 46.55 7.86 23.03
N LYS A 19 46.69 6.55 22.83
CA LYS A 19 45.84 5.47 23.41
C LYS A 19 46.83 4.47 24.08
N PRO A 20 46.46 3.54 24.99
CA PRO A 20 45.13 3.11 25.47
C PRO A 20 45.05 2.89 27.01
N ARG A 21 43.90 2.43 27.55
CA ARG A 21 43.87 1.34 28.56
C ARG A 21 42.45 0.79 28.81
N LEU A 22 42.34 -0.52 28.55
CA LEU A 22 41.40 -1.47 29.14
C LEU A 22 41.71 -1.66 30.64
N LEU A 23 40.69 -1.88 31.45
CA LEU A 23 40.75 -2.76 32.62
C LEU A 23 39.38 -3.42 32.84
N SER A 24 39.42 -4.76 32.91
CA SER A 24 38.33 -5.66 33.25
C SER A 24 38.28 -5.93 34.75
N SER A 25 37.09 -6.31 35.26
CA SER A 25 36.79 -7.62 35.86
C SER A 25 35.99 -7.58 37.16
N SER A 26 35.06 -8.54 37.25
CA SER A 26 34.54 -9.22 38.45
C SER A 26 33.67 -8.38 39.40
N ALA A 27 32.55 -8.86 39.96
CA ALA A 27 32.26 -10.22 40.39
C ALA A 27 30.73 -10.48 40.51
N LEU A 28 30.32 -11.70 40.14
CA LEU A 28 29.19 -12.42 40.75
C LEU A 28 29.73 -13.22 41.95
N PRO A 29 28.88 -13.54 42.94
CA PRO A 29 28.50 -14.95 43.11
C PRO A 29 27.01 -15.13 43.49
N LYS A 30 26.31 -16.12 42.90
CA LYS A 30 25.83 -17.41 43.49
C LYS A 30 24.77 -17.24 44.62
N ALA A 31 23.71 -18.04 44.81
CA ALA A 31 23.23 -19.30 44.25
C ALA A 31 21.98 -19.74 45.07
N TYR A 32 21.01 -20.40 44.41
CA TYR A 32 20.16 -21.52 44.89
C TYR A 32 18.91 -21.32 45.80
N HIS A 33 17.73 -21.58 45.16
CA HIS A 33 16.52 -22.39 45.46
C HIS A 33 16.44 -23.24 46.78
N PRO A 34 15.26 -23.80 47.25
CA PRO A 34 14.06 -24.23 46.47
C PRO A 34 12.63 -24.22 47.15
N LEU A 35 11.58 -24.52 46.34
CA LEU A 35 10.23 -25.14 46.62
C LEU A 35 9.24 -24.40 47.55
N GLU A 36 7.95 -24.16 47.21
CA GLU A 36 6.82 -25.13 47.15
C GLU A 36 5.60 -24.57 46.36
N ASN A 37 4.81 -25.49 45.80
CA ASN A 37 3.42 -25.38 45.31
C ASN A 37 2.58 -26.33 46.23
N PRO A 38 1.22 -26.33 46.36
CA PRO A 38 0.15 -25.58 45.68
C PRO A 38 -1.03 -25.11 46.57
N ASN A 39 -2.02 -24.43 45.94
CA ASN A 39 -3.44 -24.32 46.32
C ASN A 39 -3.85 -23.84 47.73
N ASN A 40 -4.47 -22.66 47.80
CA ASN A 40 -5.64 -22.50 48.67
C ASN A 40 -6.60 -21.38 48.20
N ASN A 41 -7.78 -21.81 47.76
CA ASN A 41 -8.98 -20.99 47.58
C ASN A 41 -9.47 -20.49 48.94
N LYS A 42 -9.55 -19.17 49.15
CA LYS A 42 -10.53 -18.58 50.09
C LYS A 42 -11.15 -17.32 49.52
N LEU A 43 -12.44 -17.44 49.19
CA LEU A 43 -13.37 -16.34 49.01
C LEU A 43 -13.40 -15.46 50.27
N LEU A 44 -13.21 -14.15 50.10
CA LEU A 44 -13.67 -13.13 51.03
C LEU A 44 -14.52 -12.11 50.26
N ARG A 45 -15.85 -12.26 50.42
CA ARG A 45 -16.85 -11.25 50.09
C ARG A 45 -16.55 -9.98 50.89
N ARG A 46 -16.33 -8.86 50.20
CA ARG A 46 -16.45 -7.52 50.79
C ARG A 46 -17.38 -6.67 49.93
N LYS A 47 -18.51 -6.29 50.52
CA LYS A 47 -19.42 -5.24 50.03
C LYS A 47 -18.62 -3.96 49.84
N GLY A 48 -18.68 -3.35 48.66
CA GLY A 48 -18.05 -2.08 48.32
C GLY A 48 -18.99 -1.23 47.48
N ARG A 49 -19.11 0.04 47.87
CA ARG A 49 -19.91 1.13 47.28
C ARG A 49 -19.81 1.17 45.75
N VAL A 50 -20.95 1.49 45.12
CA VAL A 50 -21.00 2.03 43.75
C VAL A 50 -20.37 3.42 43.78
N GLU A 51 -19.09 3.52 43.42
CA GLU A 51 -18.49 4.78 42.99
C GLU A 51 -18.91 5.06 41.54
N ARG A 52 -19.44 6.26 41.32
CA ARG A 52 -19.69 6.78 39.98
C ARG A 52 -18.34 6.97 39.30
N LEU A 53 -18.13 6.34 38.14
CA LEU A 53 -17.05 6.69 37.23
C LEU A 53 -17.33 8.09 36.68
N ILE A 54 -16.88 9.11 37.39
CA ILE A 54 -16.68 10.45 36.86
C ILE A 54 -15.37 10.36 36.08
N CYS A 55 -15.44 10.52 34.77
CA CYS A 55 -14.26 10.75 33.93
C CYS A 55 -13.60 12.05 34.42
N ARG A 56 -12.61 11.92 35.30
CA ARG A 56 -11.61 12.97 35.53
C ARG A 56 -10.55 12.76 34.46
N ALA A 57 -10.71 13.41 33.31
CA ALA A 57 -9.52 13.87 32.61
C ALA A 57 -8.83 14.82 33.60
N ASP A 58 -7.60 14.50 34.00
CA ASP A 58 -6.81 15.36 34.86
C ASP A 58 -6.35 16.57 34.04
N PHE A 59 -7.30 17.45 33.69
CA PHE A 59 -7.12 18.63 32.86
C PHE A 59 -6.06 19.58 33.43
N SER A 60 -5.65 19.39 34.70
CA SER A 60 -4.68 20.23 35.39
C SER A 60 -3.25 20.09 34.83
N GLN A 61 -2.84 18.89 34.40
CA GLN A 61 -1.47 18.61 33.95
C GLN A 61 -1.26 18.97 32.47
N GLU A 62 -2.31 18.81 31.63
CA GLU A 62 -2.23 19.03 30.18
C GLU A 62 -2.69 20.44 29.73
N ALA A 63 -3.38 21.18 30.61
CA ALA A 63 -3.85 22.54 30.33
C ALA A 63 -2.76 23.53 29.87
N PRO A 64 -1.52 23.51 30.40
CA PRO A 64 -0.47 24.43 29.93
C PRO A 64 -0.09 24.20 28.48
N LEU A 65 0.00 22.94 28.04
CA LEU A 65 0.37 22.57 26.67
C LEU A 65 -0.77 22.85 25.69
N ALA A 66 -2.01 22.51 26.06
CA ALA A 66 -3.18 22.86 25.26
C ALA A 66 -3.34 24.38 25.11
N SER A 67 -3.09 25.14 26.18
CA SER A 67 -3.13 26.61 26.15
C SER A 67 -2.02 27.20 25.27
N ALA A 68 -0.81 26.61 25.30
CA ALA A 68 0.30 27.03 24.45
C ALA A 68 0.01 26.79 22.96
N ILE A 69 -0.57 25.64 22.61
CA ILE A 69 -1.00 25.33 21.24
C ILE A 69 -2.06 26.35 20.78
N GLY A 70 -3.06 26.61 21.63
CA GLY A 70 -4.10 27.61 21.35
C GLY A 70 -3.53 29.03 21.17
N ALA A 71 -2.55 29.42 21.98
CA ALA A 71 -1.88 30.71 21.87
C ALA A 71 -1.05 30.84 20.58
N CYS A 72 -0.42 29.75 20.13
CA CYS A 72 0.30 29.73 18.85
C CYS A 72 -0.65 29.95 17.67
N ILE A 73 -1.78 29.23 17.64
CA ILE A 73 -2.81 29.40 16.60
C ILE A 73 -3.36 30.83 16.60
N LEU A 74 -3.68 31.36 17.78
CA LEU A 74 -4.17 32.74 17.91
C LEU A 74 -3.12 33.77 17.47
N SER A 75 -1.84 33.52 17.76
CA SER A 75 -0.74 34.40 17.34
C SER A 75 -0.66 34.54 15.82
N SER A 76 -0.86 33.45 15.06
CA SER A 76 -0.91 33.47 13.59
C SER A 76 -2.09 34.27 13.04
N PHE A 77 -3.25 34.19 13.72
CA PHE A 77 -4.43 34.99 13.38
C PHE A 77 -4.25 36.49 13.65
N VAL A 78 -3.70 36.85 14.82
CA VAL A 78 -3.60 38.25 15.27
C VAL A 78 -2.46 38.98 14.57
N PHE A 79 -1.39 38.27 14.24
CA PHE A 79 -0.20 38.83 13.60
C PHE A 79 0.06 38.10 12.27
N PRO A 80 -0.78 38.28 11.22
CA PRO A 80 -0.55 37.64 9.95
C PRO A 80 0.77 38.10 9.33
N VAL A 81 1.50 37.18 8.69
CA VAL A 81 2.72 37.53 7.97
C VAL A 81 2.33 37.87 6.54
N ALA A 82 2.32 39.17 6.25
CA ALA A 82 2.07 39.68 4.91
C ALA A 82 3.12 39.16 3.91
N LYS A 83 2.67 38.95 2.67
CA LYS A 83 3.51 38.64 1.50
C LYS A 83 4.58 39.74 1.36
N ARG A 84 5.85 39.38 1.18
CA ARG A 84 6.88 40.37 0.83
C ARG A 84 6.49 40.96 -0.52
N VAL A 85 6.17 42.25 -0.53
CA VAL A 85 6.15 43.06 -1.75
C VAL A 85 7.49 43.79 -1.70
N GLU A 86 8.51 43.19 -2.30
CA GLU A 86 9.74 43.89 -2.68
C GLU A 86 9.65 44.16 -4.18
N ASP A 87 10.23 45.29 -4.61
CA ASP A 87 9.94 46.03 -5.83
C ASP A 87 9.99 45.21 -7.15
N GLU A 88 9.26 45.72 -8.15
CA GLU A 88 8.68 45.10 -9.36
C GLU A 88 9.57 44.29 -10.36
N GLU A 89 10.67 43.65 -9.94
CA GLU A 89 11.50 42.83 -10.86
C GLU A 89 11.71 41.34 -10.46
N GLU A 90 11.19 40.87 -9.31
CA GLU A 90 11.34 39.47 -8.85
C GLU A 90 10.00 38.73 -8.58
N GLU A 91 8.91 39.10 -9.25
CA GLU A 91 7.57 38.58 -8.92
C GLU A 91 7.40 37.07 -9.18
N ASN A 92 8.18 36.47 -10.10
CA ASN A 92 8.05 35.05 -10.44
C ASN A 92 8.83 34.09 -9.52
N SER A 93 9.92 34.52 -8.87
CA SER A 93 10.75 33.63 -8.03
C SER A 93 10.22 33.55 -6.59
N ALA A 94 9.73 34.67 -6.04
CA ALA A 94 9.23 34.76 -4.66
C ALA A 94 7.89 34.04 -4.47
N ILE A 95 7.02 34.04 -5.50
CA ILE A 95 5.75 33.30 -5.49
C ILE A 95 6.00 31.79 -5.47
N VAL A 96 6.91 31.30 -6.32
CA VAL A 96 7.28 29.87 -6.39
C VAL A 96 7.92 29.37 -5.09
N SER A 97 8.77 30.18 -4.44
CA SER A 97 9.39 29.83 -3.16
C SER A 97 8.37 29.71 -2.02
N THR A 98 7.42 30.65 -1.95
CA THR A 98 6.36 30.65 -0.92
C THR A 98 5.41 29.46 -1.09
N ASP A 99 5.03 29.15 -2.32
CA ASP A 99 4.13 28.03 -2.62
C ASP A 99 4.78 26.67 -2.36
N MET A 100 6.06 26.52 -2.71
CA MET A 100 6.83 25.30 -2.43
C MET A 100 7.00 25.08 -0.91
N ARG A 101 7.22 26.15 -0.15
CA ARG A 101 7.30 26.09 1.32
C ARG A 101 5.99 25.63 1.94
N LEU A 102 4.87 26.25 1.55
CA LEU A 102 3.55 25.89 2.08
C LEU A 102 3.16 24.46 1.70
N ALA A 103 3.52 23.99 0.51
CA ALA A 103 3.34 22.60 0.09
C ALA A 103 4.16 21.62 0.95
N ALA A 104 5.44 21.92 1.19
CA ALA A 104 6.30 21.10 2.04
C ALA A 104 5.80 21.04 3.49
N MET A 105 5.41 22.19 4.06
CA MET A 105 4.79 22.25 5.39
C MET A 105 3.49 21.44 5.45
N GLY A 106 2.65 21.53 4.41
CA GLY A 106 1.43 20.74 4.28
C GLY A 106 1.70 19.25 4.38
N ILE A 107 2.64 18.73 3.59
CA ILE A 107 3.00 17.29 3.57
C ILE A 107 3.57 16.85 4.93
N ILE A 108 4.53 17.58 5.48
CA ILE A 108 5.20 17.22 6.74
C ILE A 108 4.21 17.23 7.92
N SER A 109 3.21 18.12 7.90
CA SER A 109 2.22 18.21 8.97
C SER A 109 1.37 16.94 9.17
N PHE A 110 1.22 16.11 8.13
CA PHE A 110 0.48 14.84 8.19
C PHE A 110 1.31 13.65 8.68
N ILE A 111 2.63 13.82 8.87
CA ILE A 111 3.52 12.74 9.33
C ILE A 111 3.58 12.79 10.87
N PRO A 112 2.97 11.83 11.60
CA PRO A 112 3.07 11.78 13.06
C PRO A 112 4.54 11.70 13.50
N TYR A 113 4.86 12.24 14.67
CA TYR A 113 6.23 12.42 15.20
C TYR A 113 7.10 13.47 14.49
N PHE A 114 6.79 13.83 13.25
CA PHE A 114 7.57 14.78 12.44
C PHE A 114 6.81 16.07 12.11
N ASN A 115 5.51 16.16 12.41
CA ASN A 115 4.66 17.32 12.12
C ASN A 115 5.20 18.65 12.68
N TRP A 116 5.92 18.64 13.80
CA TRP A 116 6.55 19.84 14.39
C TRP A 116 7.70 20.40 13.52
N LEU A 117 8.32 19.57 12.66
CA LEU A 117 9.37 20.01 11.71
C LEU A 117 8.83 20.99 10.67
N SER A 118 7.53 20.97 10.37
CA SER A 118 6.89 21.96 9.49
C SER A 118 7.22 23.39 9.93
N TRP A 119 7.27 23.61 11.25
CA TRP A 119 7.57 24.91 11.83
C TRP A 119 9.07 25.21 11.90
N VAL A 120 9.93 24.18 11.93
CA VAL A 120 11.39 24.36 11.79
C VAL A 120 11.71 24.85 10.38
N PHE A 121 11.13 24.24 9.35
CA PHE A 121 11.31 24.70 7.98
C PHE A 121 10.75 26.11 7.77
N ALA A 122 9.57 26.41 8.31
CA ALA A 122 9.02 27.77 8.29
C ALA A 122 9.95 28.79 8.96
N TRP A 123 10.62 28.41 10.06
CA TRP A 123 11.57 29.26 10.74
C TRP A 123 12.84 29.49 9.93
N LEU A 124 13.44 28.42 9.38
CA LEU A 124 14.65 28.50 8.57
C LEU A 124 14.45 29.35 7.31
N ASP A 125 13.28 29.22 6.68
CA ASP A 125 12.93 29.97 5.47
C ASP A 125 12.67 31.45 5.74
N THR A 126 11.86 31.76 6.77
CA THR A 126 11.40 33.15 7.00
C THR A 126 12.28 33.96 7.95
N GLY A 127 13.15 33.28 8.71
CA GLY A 127 13.89 33.86 9.84
C GLY A 127 13.03 34.27 11.03
N LYS A 128 11.70 34.03 11.02
CA LYS A 128 10.79 34.51 12.07
C LYS A 128 10.81 33.60 13.29
N THR A 129 11.27 34.14 14.40
CA THR A 129 11.40 33.44 15.69
C THR A 129 10.10 32.85 16.21
N ARG A 130 8.92 33.32 15.79
CA ARG A 130 7.63 32.70 16.17
C ARG A 130 7.52 31.24 15.72
N TYR A 131 8.09 30.89 14.58
CA TYR A 131 7.98 29.52 14.07
C TYR A 131 8.87 28.54 14.83
N SER A 132 9.99 28.99 15.41
CA SER A 132 10.76 28.14 16.34
C SER A 132 9.98 27.88 17.63
N VAL A 133 9.19 28.85 18.09
CA VAL A 133 8.26 28.65 19.22
C VAL A 133 7.18 27.62 18.86
N TYR A 134 6.60 27.70 17.66
CA TYR A 134 5.60 26.72 17.22
C TYR A 134 6.20 25.32 17.13
N ALA A 135 7.40 25.18 16.57
CA ALA A 135 8.12 23.90 16.50
C ALA A 135 8.28 23.27 17.89
N LEU A 136 8.71 24.06 18.88
CA LEU A 136 8.88 23.61 20.25
C LEU A 136 7.54 23.22 20.90
N VAL A 137 6.50 24.03 20.71
CA VAL A 137 5.16 23.77 21.28
C VAL A 137 4.54 22.48 20.71
N TYR A 138 4.71 22.19 19.42
CA TYR A 138 4.20 20.96 18.81
C TYR A 138 5.07 19.73 19.09
N LEU A 139 6.34 19.92 19.49
CA LEU A 139 7.23 18.83 19.92
C LEU A 139 6.94 18.38 21.36
N LEU A 140 6.61 19.31 22.26
CA LEU A 140 6.45 19.04 23.69
C LEU A 140 5.43 17.93 24.03
N PRO A 141 4.26 17.81 23.37
CA PRO A 141 3.32 16.69 23.57
C PRO A 141 3.93 15.31 23.37
N TYR A 142 4.88 15.16 22.43
CA TYR A 142 5.57 13.90 22.21
C TYR A 142 6.59 13.61 23.30
N LEU A 143 7.31 14.63 23.77
CA LEU A 143 8.28 14.48 24.86
C LEU A 143 7.60 14.20 26.20
N SER A 144 6.45 14.84 26.48
CA SER A 144 5.68 14.63 27.70
C SER A 144 5.03 13.26 27.78
N SER A 145 4.79 12.62 26.63
CA SER A 145 4.21 11.27 26.52
C SER A 145 5.26 10.18 26.26
N ASN A 146 6.56 10.50 26.35
CA ASN A 146 7.65 9.57 26.03
C ASN A 146 7.49 8.90 24.64
N LEU A 147 7.05 9.69 23.65
CA LEU A 147 6.74 9.28 22.28
C LEU A 147 5.56 8.29 22.14
N SER A 148 4.74 8.13 23.18
CA SER A 148 3.51 7.35 23.10
C SER A 148 2.39 8.15 22.43
N ILE A 149 1.67 7.52 21.50
CA ILE A 149 0.44 8.07 20.89
C ILE A 149 -0.80 7.31 21.42
N SER A 150 -0.66 6.54 22.50
CA SER A 150 -1.77 5.77 23.06
C SER A 150 -2.83 6.67 23.69
N THR A 151 -4.09 6.54 23.23
CA THR A 151 -5.26 7.21 23.84
C THR A 151 -5.56 6.75 25.26
N GLU A 152 -5.00 5.61 25.67
CA GLU A 152 -5.13 5.09 27.04
C GLU A 152 -4.24 5.85 28.03
N GLU A 153 -3.16 6.49 27.54
CA GLU A 153 -2.20 7.23 28.36
C GLU A 153 -2.42 8.74 28.31
N SER A 154 -2.57 9.32 27.11
CA SER A 154 -2.86 10.75 26.94
C SER A 154 -3.44 11.04 25.56
N TRP A 155 -4.43 11.92 25.49
CA TRP A 155 -4.97 12.42 24.22
C TRP A 155 -4.15 13.58 23.65
N LEU A 156 -3.16 14.08 24.40
CA LEU A 156 -2.40 15.27 24.06
C LEU A 156 -1.59 15.14 22.76
N PRO A 157 -0.88 14.03 22.47
CA PRO A 157 -0.14 13.88 21.21
C PRO A 157 -1.07 13.85 19.99
N ILE A 158 -2.19 13.13 20.08
CA ILE A 158 -3.19 13.05 18.99
C ILE A 158 -3.84 14.42 18.77
N THR A 159 -4.21 15.11 19.84
CA THR A 159 -4.80 16.45 19.77
C THR A 159 -3.79 17.46 19.18
N SER A 160 -2.51 17.35 19.56
CA SER A 160 -1.41 18.15 19.01
C SER A 160 -1.21 17.92 17.51
N ILE A 161 -1.29 16.66 17.03
CA ILE A 161 -1.22 16.34 15.60
C ILE A 161 -2.34 17.04 14.83
N VAL A 162 -3.59 16.87 15.28
CA VAL A 162 -4.77 17.44 14.62
C VAL A 162 -4.70 18.97 14.60
N LEU A 163 -4.37 19.59 15.74
CA LEU A 163 -4.24 21.05 15.83
C LEU A 163 -3.04 21.56 15.02
N GLY A 164 -1.96 20.79 14.91
CA GLY A 164 -0.79 21.13 14.08
C GLY A 164 -1.12 21.18 12.60
N ILE A 165 -1.89 20.20 12.11
CA ILE A 165 -2.39 20.19 10.72
C ILE A 165 -3.27 21.42 10.49
N ILE A 166 -4.24 21.67 11.37
CA ILE A 166 -5.14 22.83 11.27
C ILE A 166 -4.34 24.14 11.26
N HIS A 167 -3.33 24.25 12.12
CA HIS A 167 -2.51 25.46 12.23
C HIS A 167 -1.66 25.70 10.98
N VAL A 168 -1.11 24.66 10.35
CA VAL A 168 -0.37 24.77 9.08
C VAL A 168 -1.31 25.18 7.94
N GLN A 169 -2.49 24.58 7.85
CA GLN A 169 -3.49 24.93 6.82
C GLN A 169 -3.99 26.37 6.98
N LEU A 170 -4.18 26.80 8.24
CA LEU A 170 -4.51 28.19 8.54
C LEU A 170 -3.41 29.16 8.08
N GLU A 171 -2.14 28.85 8.39
CA GLU A 171 -1.01 29.69 8.00
C GLU A 171 -0.90 29.81 6.47
N ALA A 172 -1.12 28.71 5.75
CA ALA A 172 -1.18 28.70 4.29
C ALA A 172 -2.33 29.57 3.75
N SER A 173 -3.51 29.46 4.35
CA SER A 173 -4.67 30.28 3.96
C SER A 173 -4.45 31.78 4.19
N ILE A 174 -3.80 32.14 5.31
CA ILE A 174 -3.45 33.54 5.62
C ILE A 174 -2.41 34.06 4.61
N ALA A 175 -1.39 33.26 4.30
CA ALA A 175 -0.34 33.62 3.35
C ALA A 175 -0.87 33.82 1.92
N ASN A 176 -1.86 33.02 1.51
CA ASN A 176 -2.47 33.07 0.18
C ASN A 176 -3.60 34.12 0.05
N GLY A 177 -3.93 34.84 1.13
CA GLY A 177 -4.99 35.84 1.10
C GLY A 177 -6.40 35.26 0.90
N ASP A 178 -6.59 33.96 1.16
CA ASP A 178 -7.88 33.30 0.97
C ASP A 178 -8.85 33.63 2.12
N VAL A 179 -9.71 34.61 1.86
CA VAL A 179 -10.67 35.16 2.83
C VAL A 179 -11.83 34.19 3.12
N GLN A 180 -12.05 33.15 2.31
CA GLN A 180 -13.17 32.20 2.49
C GLN A 180 -12.96 31.27 3.71
N THR A 181 -11.74 30.81 3.95
CA THR A 181 -11.38 30.02 5.14
C THR A 181 -11.52 30.83 6.43
N LEU A 182 -11.15 32.12 6.38
CA LEU A 182 -11.32 33.07 7.50
C LEU A 182 -12.80 33.31 7.84
N ALA A 183 -13.70 33.30 6.85
CA ALA A 183 -15.14 33.42 7.07
C ALA A 183 -15.74 32.19 7.77
N PHE A 184 -15.27 30.98 7.43
CA PHE A 184 -15.69 29.72 8.08
C PHE A 184 -15.39 29.72 9.59
N PHE A 185 -14.19 30.15 10.00
CA PHE A 185 -13.81 30.21 11.42
C PHE A 185 -14.52 31.32 12.19
N ARG A 186 -14.76 32.48 11.57
CA ARG A 186 -15.48 33.61 12.17
C ARG A 186 -16.95 33.28 12.46
N ASP A 187 -17.58 32.44 11.64
CA ASP A 187 -18.99 32.06 11.79
C ASP A 187 -19.20 31.03 12.92
N THR A 188 -18.21 30.15 13.15
CA THR A 188 -18.18 29.26 14.33
C THR A 188 -18.05 30.00 15.65
N SER A 189 -17.31 31.13 15.70
CA SER A 189 -17.17 31.92 16.93
C SER A 189 -18.44 32.69 17.33
N LYS A 190 -19.39 32.90 16.42
CA LYS A 190 -20.65 33.60 16.70
C LYS A 190 -21.75 32.70 17.25
N LYS A 191 -21.61 31.38 17.13
CA LYS A 191 -22.50 30.40 17.76
C LYS A 191 -21.99 30.05 19.15
N THR A 192 -22.03 31.03 20.06
CA THR A 192 -21.83 30.77 21.49
C THR A 192 -22.93 29.85 21.99
N ILE A 193 -22.48 28.73 22.56
CA ILE A 193 -23.23 27.65 23.17
C ILE A 193 -24.15 28.19 24.27
N HIS A 194 -25.46 28.20 24.03
CA HIS A 194 -26.47 28.23 25.09
C HIS A 194 -26.79 26.79 25.50
N PHE A 195 -26.17 26.32 26.59
CA PHE A 195 -26.53 25.05 27.21
C PHE A 195 -27.89 25.20 27.92
N HIS A 196 -28.97 24.87 27.22
CA HIS A 196 -30.24 24.62 27.88
C HIS A 196 -30.20 23.23 28.53
N LYS A 197 -30.19 23.24 29.87
CA LYS A 197 -30.37 22.08 30.73
C LYS A 197 -31.70 21.42 30.34
N LYS A 198 -31.69 20.08 30.18
CA LYS A 198 -32.84 19.14 30.13
C LYS A 198 -33.13 18.52 28.76
N HIS A 199 -32.35 17.50 28.39
CA HIS A 199 -32.86 16.24 27.80
C HIS A 199 -31.77 15.16 27.91
N SER A 200 -31.47 14.74 29.14
CA SER A 200 -30.74 13.49 29.41
C SER A 200 -31.70 12.56 30.13
N LYS A 201 -32.34 11.68 29.36
CA LYS A 201 -33.06 10.46 29.77
C LYS A 201 -33.78 9.88 28.54
N SER A 202 -33.04 9.31 27.59
CA SER A 202 -33.61 8.33 26.63
C SER A 202 -32.59 7.51 25.81
N LEU A 203 -31.31 7.44 26.19
CA LEU A 203 -30.30 6.68 25.43
C LEU A 203 -29.38 5.80 26.30
N PHE A 204 -29.85 5.40 27.48
CA PHE A 204 -29.19 4.36 28.28
C PHE A 204 -30.18 3.22 28.54
N ARG A 205 -30.45 2.45 27.49
CA ARG A 205 -30.93 1.08 27.65
C ARG A 205 -30.54 0.28 26.40
N ASN A 206 -29.80 -0.78 26.65
CA ASN A 206 -29.45 -1.88 25.74
C ASN A 206 -28.11 -1.76 24.98
N PHE A 207 -27.00 -1.80 25.72
CA PHE A 207 -25.85 -2.66 25.36
C PHE A 207 -25.18 -3.12 26.65
N SER A 208 -25.79 -4.09 27.31
CA SER A 208 -25.16 -4.85 28.40
C SER A 208 -25.85 -6.21 28.50
N ARG A 209 -25.33 -7.20 27.77
CA ARG A 209 -25.47 -8.64 28.05
C ARG A 209 -24.79 -9.46 26.95
N LEU A 210 -23.57 -9.93 27.22
CA LEU A 210 -23.10 -11.33 27.17
C LEU A 210 -21.55 -11.36 27.33
N PRO A 211 -20.98 -12.48 27.81
CA PRO A 211 -19.86 -12.49 28.75
C PRO A 211 -18.48 -12.53 28.07
N LEU A 212 -17.50 -11.90 28.74
CA LEU A 212 -16.08 -12.15 28.54
C LEU A 212 -15.74 -13.56 29.03
N ALA A 213 -15.37 -14.45 28.11
CA ALA A 213 -14.48 -15.57 28.39
C ALA A 213 -13.04 -15.14 28.06
N PRO A 214 -12.02 -15.52 28.84
CA PRO A 214 -10.65 -15.11 28.57
C PRO A 214 -10.10 -15.94 27.40
N ALA A 215 -9.93 -15.32 26.23
CA ALA A 215 -9.11 -15.86 25.16
C ALA A 215 -7.67 -15.42 25.40
N THR A 216 -6.88 -16.27 26.03
CA THR A 216 -5.42 -16.19 26.01
C THR A 216 -4.95 -16.44 24.58
N MET A 217 -4.70 -15.38 23.81
CA MET A 217 -3.97 -15.49 22.54
C MET A 217 -2.48 -15.52 22.84
N ALA A 218 -1.98 -16.72 23.13
CA ALA A 218 -0.57 -17.02 22.92
C ALA A 218 -0.27 -16.87 21.42
N LEU A 219 0.62 -15.94 21.07
CA LEU A 219 1.28 -15.91 19.78
C LEU A 219 2.06 -17.21 19.60
N SER A 220 1.44 -18.23 19.00
CA SER A 220 2.18 -19.37 18.49
C SER A 220 2.80 -18.95 17.17
N ALA A 221 4.00 -18.38 17.26
CA ALA A 221 4.95 -18.44 16.16
C ALA A 221 5.25 -19.93 15.93
N VAL A 222 4.64 -20.53 14.91
CA VAL A 222 5.09 -21.83 14.42
C VAL A 222 6.38 -21.60 13.64
N VAL A 223 7.47 -21.42 14.36
CA VAL A 223 8.79 -21.81 13.88
C VAL A 223 8.76 -23.33 13.90
N ARG A 224 8.70 -23.94 12.72
CA ARG A 224 8.85 -25.38 12.58
C ARG A 224 10.31 -25.72 12.93
N VAL A 225 10.56 -26.05 14.18
CA VAL A 225 11.82 -26.68 14.61
C VAL A 225 11.82 -28.06 13.99
N TYR A 226 12.60 -28.26 12.93
CA TYR A 226 12.92 -29.59 12.44
C TYR A 226 13.60 -30.35 13.58
N ALA A 227 13.01 -31.48 13.96
CA ALA A 227 13.63 -32.42 14.87
C ALA A 227 14.99 -32.83 14.29
N THR A 228 16.04 -32.61 15.07
CA THR A 228 17.39 -33.12 14.84
C THR A 228 17.34 -34.65 14.85
N THR A 229 17.05 -35.22 13.69
CA THR A 229 17.55 -36.55 13.34
C THR A 229 19.03 -36.38 13.03
N THR A 230 19.85 -37.14 13.75
CA THR A 230 21.29 -37.28 13.55
C THR A 230 21.65 -37.25 12.06
N PRO A 231 22.50 -36.31 11.60
CA PRO A 231 22.91 -36.30 10.21
C PRO A 231 23.84 -37.49 9.98
N THR A 232 23.36 -38.49 9.28
CA THR A 232 24.20 -39.16 8.28
C THR A 232 24.78 -38.05 7.39
N LEU A 233 26.11 -38.00 7.28
CA LEU A 233 26.85 -36.97 6.55
C LEU A 233 26.13 -36.61 5.23
N PRO A 234 25.69 -35.36 5.03
CA PRO A 234 25.26 -34.91 3.71
C PRO A 234 26.48 -34.89 2.81
N SER A 235 26.40 -35.58 1.67
CA SER A 235 27.19 -35.19 0.51
C SER A 235 27.02 -33.68 0.30
N GLU A 236 28.11 -32.92 0.15
CA GLU A 236 28.06 -31.49 -0.19
C GLU A 236 27.17 -31.29 -1.44
N VAL A 237 25.90 -30.92 -1.25
CA VAL A 237 25.06 -30.49 -2.35
C VAL A 237 25.48 -29.06 -2.63
N SER A 238 26.28 -28.87 -3.68
CA SER A 238 26.71 -27.55 -4.13
C SER A 238 25.48 -26.67 -4.38
N VAL A 239 25.41 -25.52 -3.71
CA VAL A 239 24.35 -24.52 -3.96
C VAL A 239 24.41 -24.12 -5.43
N LYS A 240 23.26 -24.22 -6.11
CA LYS A 240 23.12 -23.83 -7.52
C LYS A 240 23.37 -22.34 -7.70
N LYS A 241 23.94 -21.95 -8.83
CA LYS A 241 24.24 -20.56 -9.17
C LYS A 241 23.50 -20.12 -10.42
N VAL A 242 22.81 -18.99 -10.33
CA VAL A 242 22.04 -18.40 -11.43
C VAL A 242 22.66 -17.06 -11.80
N GLY A 243 22.99 -16.90 -13.09
CA GLY A 243 23.58 -15.69 -13.64
C GLY A 243 22.56 -14.70 -14.15
N THR A 244 22.81 -13.41 -13.94
CA THR A 244 22.17 -12.32 -14.67
C THR A 244 23.16 -11.16 -14.85
N HIS A 245 22.78 -10.09 -15.54
CA HIS A 245 23.70 -8.98 -15.77
C HIS A 245 23.92 -8.10 -14.51
N ASN A 246 25.09 -7.47 -14.45
CA ASN A 246 25.40 -6.39 -13.49
C ASN A 246 25.00 -5.00 -14.04
N GLY A 247 25.31 -3.92 -13.34
CA GLY A 247 24.90 -2.56 -13.69
C GLY A 247 23.45 -2.26 -13.31
N SER A 248 22.85 -1.29 -14.00
CA SER A 248 21.42 -0.99 -13.87
C SER A 248 20.58 -2.22 -14.15
N PHE A 249 19.56 -2.44 -13.33
CA PHE A 249 18.64 -3.56 -13.41
C PHE A 249 17.20 -3.13 -13.71
N HIS A 250 16.44 -4.06 -14.26
CA HIS A 250 15.05 -3.94 -14.63
C HIS A 250 14.18 -4.87 -13.77
N CYS A 251 12.91 -4.96 -14.15
CA CYS A 251 11.93 -5.74 -13.39
C CYS A 251 11.94 -7.21 -13.80
N ASP A 252 12.28 -7.51 -15.03
CA ASP A 252 12.15 -8.84 -15.60
C ASP A 252 13.24 -9.76 -15.05
N GLU A 253 14.50 -9.34 -15.01
CA GLU A 253 15.58 -10.16 -14.46
C GLU A 253 15.53 -10.24 -12.93
N ALA A 254 15.08 -9.18 -12.25
CA ALA A 254 14.78 -9.21 -10.82
C ALA A 254 13.67 -10.23 -10.48
N LEU A 255 12.56 -10.22 -11.24
CA LEU A 255 11.46 -11.16 -11.05
C LEU A 255 11.84 -12.58 -11.48
N GLY A 256 12.53 -12.75 -12.61
CA GLY A 256 13.01 -14.02 -13.13
C GLY A 256 13.94 -14.73 -12.15
N CYS A 257 14.91 -14.00 -11.60
CA CYS A 257 15.81 -14.50 -10.55
C CYS A 257 15.05 -14.89 -9.27
N PHE A 258 13.99 -14.17 -8.91
CA PHE A 258 13.17 -14.55 -7.77
C PHE A 258 12.37 -15.84 -8.05
N MET A 259 11.68 -15.91 -9.18
CA MET A 259 10.82 -17.06 -9.54
C MET A 259 11.61 -18.35 -9.69
N ILE A 260 12.76 -18.32 -10.36
CA ILE A 260 13.55 -19.54 -10.57
C ILE A 260 14.03 -20.14 -9.24
N ARG A 261 14.28 -19.32 -8.22
CA ARG A 261 14.66 -19.76 -6.87
C ARG A 261 13.54 -20.46 -6.09
N LEU A 262 12.29 -20.38 -6.57
CA LEU A 262 11.14 -21.11 -6.01
C LEU A 262 11.00 -22.53 -6.57
N THR A 263 11.77 -22.86 -7.62
CA THR A 263 11.74 -24.17 -8.28
C THR A 263 12.53 -25.20 -7.50
N ASP A 264 12.24 -26.49 -7.70
CA ASP A 264 12.99 -27.58 -7.06
C ASP A 264 14.43 -27.62 -7.57
N LYS A 265 14.62 -27.38 -8.87
CA LYS A 265 15.93 -27.43 -9.53
C LYS A 265 16.89 -26.34 -9.05
N PHE A 266 16.38 -25.15 -8.76
CA PHE A 266 17.17 -23.98 -8.37
C PHE A 266 16.78 -23.43 -6.99
N SER A 267 16.21 -24.27 -6.13
CA SER A 267 15.71 -23.87 -4.82
C SER A 267 16.79 -23.14 -4.02
N GLY A 268 16.54 -21.87 -3.73
CA GLY A 268 17.46 -21.04 -2.95
C GLY A 268 18.80 -20.74 -3.62
N ALA A 269 18.92 -20.92 -4.94
CA ALA A 269 20.15 -20.66 -5.69
C ALA A 269 20.76 -19.28 -5.42
N ASP A 270 22.09 -19.20 -5.48
CA ASP A 270 22.85 -17.96 -5.37
C ASP A 270 22.77 -17.18 -6.68
N ILE A 271 22.56 -15.87 -6.58
CA ILE A 271 22.52 -14.99 -7.76
C ILE A 271 23.90 -14.38 -8.00
N VAL A 272 24.41 -14.58 -9.22
CA VAL A 272 25.68 -14.04 -9.69
C VAL A 272 25.40 -12.98 -10.75
N ARG A 273 25.80 -11.73 -10.49
CA ARG A 273 25.60 -10.60 -11.42
C ARG A 273 26.87 -10.29 -12.19
N THR A 274 26.90 -10.57 -13.49
CA THR A 274 28.07 -10.40 -14.36
C THR A 274 27.68 -10.41 -15.85
N ARG A 275 28.50 -9.81 -16.70
CA ARG A 275 28.46 -9.97 -18.17
C ARG A 275 29.67 -10.74 -18.71
N ASP A 276 30.54 -11.27 -17.86
CA ASP A 276 31.70 -12.04 -18.32
C ASP A 276 31.24 -13.40 -18.88
N PRO A 277 31.39 -13.65 -20.19
CA PRO A 277 30.92 -14.89 -20.82
C PRO A 277 31.61 -16.13 -20.25
N LYS A 278 32.83 -16.01 -19.71
CA LYS A 278 33.53 -17.14 -19.09
C LYS A 278 32.85 -17.55 -17.78
N ILE A 279 32.47 -16.56 -16.96
CA ILE A 279 31.74 -16.83 -15.72
C ILE A 279 30.35 -17.39 -16.06
N LEU A 280 29.62 -16.76 -16.99
CA LEU A 280 28.27 -17.20 -17.39
C LEU A 280 28.24 -18.64 -17.92
N ALA A 281 29.30 -19.09 -18.60
CA ALA A 281 29.41 -20.46 -19.10
C ALA A 281 29.49 -21.52 -17.98
N GLU A 282 29.94 -21.14 -16.78
CA GLU A 282 30.09 -22.03 -15.63
C GLU A 282 28.83 -22.08 -14.73
N LEU A 283 27.84 -21.21 -14.95
CA LEU A 283 26.65 -21.11 -14.10
C LEU A 283 25.57 -22.12 -14.50
N ASP A 284 24.77 -22.56 -13.51
CA ASP A 284 23.73 -23.57 -13.70
C ASP A 284 22.56 -23.05 -14.55
N ALA A 285 22.20 -21.78 -14.41
CA ALA A 285 21.24 -21.08 -15.28
C ALA A 285 21.70 -19.65 -15.55
N VAL A 286 21.24 -19.05 -16.65
CA VAL A 286 21.54 -17.66 -16.99
C VAL A 286 20.28 -16.98 -17.54
N LEU A 287 19.96 -15.81 -17.00
CA LEU A 287 18.77 -15.03 -17.32
C LEU A 287 19.21 -13.63 -17.76
N ASP A 288 18.56 -13.10 -18.79
CA ASP A 288 18.71 -11.71 -19.23
C ASP A 288 20.13 -11.29 -19.66
N VAL A 289 20.98 -12.28 -19.92
CA VAL A 289 22.35 -12.05 -20.37
C VAL A 289 22.87 -13.27 -21.13
N GLY A 290 23.82 -13.04 -22.03
CA GLY A 290 24.51 -14.09 -22.78
C GLY A 290 24.01 -14.27 -24.22
N GLY A 291 22.90 -13.64 -24.60
CA GLY A 291 22.36 -13.61 -25.96
C GLY A 291 21.80 -14.94 -26.44
N VAL A 292 21.33 -15.79 -25.53
CA VAL A 292 20.87 -17.16 -25.84
C VAL A 292 19.59 -17.49 -25.09
N TYR A 293 18.57 -17.92 -25.84
CA TYR A 293 17.43 -18.67 -25.32
C TYR A 293 17.62 -20.16 -25.63
N ASP A 294 17.83 -20.95 -24.60
CA ASP A 294 17.92 -22.41 -24.68
C ASP A 294 17.40 -23.03 -23.36
N PRO A 295 16.13 -23.47 -23.32
CA PRO A 295 15.55 -24.04 -22.10
C PRO A 295 16.14 -25.39 -21.72
N HIS A 296 16.81 -26.11 -22.64
CA HIS A 296 17.48 -27.37 -22.31
C HIS A 296 18.75 -27.15 -21.49
N HIS A 297 19.37 -25.97 -21.63
CA HIS A 297 20.55 -25.55 -20.89
C HIS A 297 20.25 -24.40 -19.91
N ASP A 298 18.98 -24.15 -19.59
CA ASP A 298 18.53 -23.09 -18.68
C ASP A 298 19.08 -21.70 -19.00
N ARG A 299 19.08 -21.35 -20.29
CA ARG A 299 19.43 -20.03 -20.80
C ARG A 299 18.15 -19.29 -21.20
N TYR A 300 17.87 -18.19 -20.53
CA TYR A 300 16.62 -17.44 -20.63
C TYR A 300 16.91 -15.97 -20.92
N ASP A 301 17.54 -15.71 -22.07
CA ASP A 301 17.77 -14.35 -22.58
C ASP A 301 16.89 -14.09 -23.81
N HIS A 302 16.46 -12.85 -24.00
CA HIS A 302 15.57 -12.38 -25.06
C HIS A 302 16.20 -11.32 -25.99
N HIS A 303 17.42 -10.85 -25.67
CA HIS A 303 18.11 -9.75 -26.38
C HIS A 303 18.63 -10.10 -27.78
N GLN A 304 18.65 -11.38 -28.15
CA GLN A 304 19.18 -11.85 -29.42
C GLN A 304 18.35 -11.38 -30.62
N LYS A 305 19.06 -11.05 -31.70
CA LYS A 305 18.45 -10.62 -32.96
C LYS A 305 17.50 -11.70 -33.49
N GLY A 306 16.26 -11.31 -33.79
CA GLY A 306 15.23 -12.22 -34.31
C GLY A 306 14.56 -13.08 -33.24
N PHE A 307 14.72 -12.75 -31.95
CA PHE A 307 13.91 -13.38 -30.90
C PHE A 307 12.44 -12.94 -31.03
N GLU A 308 11.55 -13.90 -31.19
CA GLU A 308 10.10 -13.70 -31.41
C GLU A 308 9.26 -14.65 -30.54
N GLU A 309 9.84 -15.22 -29.48
CA GLU A 309 9.11 -16.15 -28.62
C GLU A 309 8.01 -15.43 -27.84
N VAL A 310 6.84 -16.06 -27.83
CA VAL A 310 5.66 -15.63 -27.09
C VAL A 310 5.24 -16.71 -26.09
N PHE A 311 4.37 -16.36 -25.16
CA PHE A 311 3.83 -17.30 -24.19
C PHE A 311 3.00 -18.43 -24.83
N GLY A 312 2.39 -18.15 -25.99
CA GLY A 312 1.42 -19.03 -26.62
C GLY A 312 0.02 -18.81 -26.05
N HIS A 313 -0.88 -19.79 -26.16
CA HIS A 313 -2.23 -19.73 -25.58
C HIS A 313 -3.10 -18.52 -26.02
N GLY A 314 -2.79 -17.92 -27.17
CA GLY A 314 -3.47 -16.73 -27.70
C GLY A 314 -2.82 -15.39 -27.32
N PHE A 315 -1.76 -15.40 -26.53
CA PHE A 315 -0.94 -14.22 -26.23
C PHE A 315 0.13 -14.03 -27.30
N ASN A 316 0.27 -12.79 -27.77
CA ASN A 316 1.22 -12.42 -28.83
C ASN A 316 2.33 -11.48 -28.34
N THR A 317 2.33 -11.15 -27.05
CA THR A 317 3.37 -10.34 -26.42
C THR A 317 4.68 -11.13 -26.40
N LYS A 318 5.74 -10.51 -26.94
CA LYS A 318 7.10 -11.06 -26.90
C LYS A 318 7.56 -11.18 -25.45
N LEU A 319 8.18 -12.31 -25.09
CA LEU A 319 8.59 -12.59 -23.72
C LEU A 319 9.85 -11.80 -23.32
N SER A 320 9.93 -11.37 -22.06
CA SER A 320 11.18 -10.98 -21.40
C SER A 320 11.81 -12.18 -20.70
N SER A 321 12.93 -11.98 -20.01
CA SER A 321 13.58 -13.03 -19.23
C SER A 321 12.68 -13.56 -18.10
N ALA A 322 11.88 -12.70 -17.45
CA ALA A 322 10.83 -13.12 -16.53
C ALA A 322 9.78 -14.00 -17.20
N GLY A 323 9.27 -13.58 -18.37
CA GLY A 323 8.29 -14.34 -19.13
C GLY A 323 8.80 -15.72 -19.55
N LEU A 324 10.07 -15.83 -19.94
CA LEU A 324 10.72 -17.10 -20.26
C LEU A 324 10.79 -18.03 -19.04
N VAL A 325 11.24 -17.53 -17.89
CA VAL A 325 11.25 -18.31 -16.64
C VAL A 325 9.83 -18.74 -16.27
N TYR A 326 8.86 -17.85 -16.37
CA TYR A 326 7.47 -18.17 -16.07
C TYR A 326 6.90 -19.22 -17.05
N LYS A 327 7.19 -19.13 -18.35
CA LYS A 327 6.77 -20.11 -19.36
C LYS A 327 7.20 -21.54 -19.01
N HIS A 328 8.41 -21.70 -18.47
CA HIS A 328 8.99 -23.01 -18.15
C HIS A 328 8.71 -23.50 -16.73
N PHE A 329 8.65 -22.59 -15.75
CA PHE A 329 8.56 -22.95 -14.33
C PHE A 329 7.29 -22.46 -13.62
N GLY A 330 6.49 -21.61 -14.26
CA GLY A 330 5.30 -21.01 -13.65
C GLY A 330 4.25 -22.02 -13.21
N LYS A 331 4.08 -23.12 -13.95
CA LYS A 331 3.18 -24.23 -13.54
C LYS A 331 3.66 -24.91 -12.27
N GLU A 332 4.97 -25.15 -12.13
CA GLU A 332 5.56 -25.72 -10.92
C GLU A 332 5.29 -24.82 -9.70
N ILE A 333 5.53 -23.52 -9.83
CA ILE A 333 5.33 -22.54 -8.76
C ILE A 333 3.86 -22.51 -8.33
N ILE A 334 2.93 -22.48 -9.30
CA ILE A 334 1.49 -22.47 -9.03
C ILE A 334 1.02 -23.78 -8.39
N ALA A 335 1.50 -24.93 -8.89
CA ALA A 335 1.18 -26.25 -8.36
C ALA A 335 1.61 -26.39 -6.89
N LYS A 336 2.79 -25.87 -6.54
CA LYS A 336 3.28 -25.79 -5.16
C LYS A 336 2.38 -24.92 -4.27
N GLU A 337 1.96 -23.75 -4.74
CA GLU A 337 1.05 -22.86 -3.97
C GLU A 337 -0.36 -23.47 -3.81
N LEU A 338 -0.82 -24.30 -4.76
CA LEU A 338 -2.07 -25.06 -4.66
C LEU A 338 -1.93 -26.37 -3.85
N ASN A 339 -0.71 -26.88 -3.66
CA ASN A 339 -0.43 -28.20 -3.14
C ASN A 339 -1.12 -29.32 -3.95
N VAL A 340 -0.96 -29.28 -5.27
CA VAL A 340 -1.44 -30.28 -6.25
C VAL A 340 -0.35 -30.58 -7.29
N ASP A 341 -0.57 -31.56 -8.16
CA ASP A 341 0.34 -31.86 -9.28
C ASP A 341 0.26 -30.80 -10.39
N GLN A 342 1.34 -30.62 -11.15
CA GLN A 342 1.41 -29.63 -12.24
C GLN A 342 0.36 -29.83 -13.35
N ASP A 343 -0.11 -31.07 -13.53
CA ASP A 343 -1.11 -31.44 -14.54
C ASP A 343 -2.55 -31.18 -14.07
N HIS A 344 -2.76 -30.73 -12.82
CA HIS A 344 -4.09 -30.42 -12.33
C HIS A 344 -4.73 -29.28 -13.17
N PRO A 345 -6.01 -29.38 -13.59
CA PRO A 345 -6.63 -28.40 -14.48
C PRO A 345 -6.63 -26.96 -13.94
N ASP A 346 -6.73 -26.80 -12.61
CA ASP A 346 -6.65 -25.49 -11.98
C ASP A 346 -5.27 -24.84 -12.11
N VAL A 347 -4.19 -25.63 -12.20
CA VAL A 347 -2.83 -25.10 -12.44
C VAL A 347 -2.78 -24.43 -13.79
N LEU A 348 -3.27 -25.07 -14.86
CA LEU A 348 -3.33 -24.43 -16.18
C LEU A 348 -4.19 -23.18 -16.16
N ARG A 349 -5.34 -23.21 -15.47
CA ARG A 349 -6.23 -22.05 -15.39
C ARG A 349 -5.58 -20.87 -14.69
N LEU A 350 -4.92 -21.10 -13.56
CA LEU A 350 -4.17 -20.08 -12.83
C LEU A 350 -2.95 -19.61 -13.61
N PHE A 351 -2.27 -20.50 -14.32
CA PHE A 351 -1.11 -20.18 -15.16
C PHE A 351 -1.46 -19.14 -16.23
N LEU A 352 -2.60 -19.35 -16.91
CA LEU A 352 -3.10 -18.38 -17.89
C LEU A 352 -3.59 -17.08 -17.23
N ALA A 353 -4.28 -17.18 -16.09
CA ALA A 353 -4.83 -16.00 -15.40
C ALA A 353 -3.73 -15.10 -14.81
N VAL A 354 -2.71 -15.68 -14.18
CA VAL A 354 -1.55 -14.94 -13.63
C VAL A 354 -0.71 -14.37 -14.76
N TYR A 355 -0.54 -15.08 -15.88
CA TYR A 355 0.14 -14.50 -17.04
C TYR A 355 -0.57 -13.23 -17.52
N LYS A 356 -1.87 -13.34 -17.82
CA LYS A 356 -2.70 -12.24 -18.31
C LYS A 356 -2.76 -11.03 -17.37
N SER A 357 -2.84 -11.27 -16.07
CA SER A 357 -3.09 -10.21 -15.08
C SER A 357 -1.82 -9.61 -14.49
N PHE A 358 -0.67 -10.25 -14.69
CA PHE A 358 0.59 -9.86 -14.05
C PHE A 358 1.79 -9.94 -15.00
N MET A 359 2.11 -11.13 -15.53
CA MET A 359 3.36 -11.34 -16.27
C MET A 359 3.40 -10.61 -17.61
N GLU A 360 2.31 -10.59 -18.37
CA GLU A 360 2.28 -10.02 -19.72
C GLU A 360 2.66 -8.53 -19.72
N ALA A 361 2.32 -7.79 -18.67
CA ALA A 361 2.72 -6.39 -18.54
C ALA A 361 4.23 -6.24 -18.31
N ILE A 362 4.87 -7.17 -17.60
CA ILE A 362 6.32 -7.18 -17.41
C ILE A 362 7.02 -7.46 -18.74
N ASP A 363 6.55 -8.47 -19.48
CA ASP A 363 7.03 -8.82 -20.81
C ASP A 363 6.92 -7.63 -21.78
N ALA A 364 5.74 -6.99 -21.83
CA ALA A 364 5.48 -5.88 -22.72
C ALA A 364 6.34 -4.65 -22.42
N VAL A 365 6.44 -4.25 -21.14
CA VAL A 365 7.23 -3.06 -20.74
C VAL A 365 8.70 -3.24 -21.09
N ASP A 366 9.24 -4.42 -20.81
CA ASP A 366 10.64 -4.73 -21.04
C ASP A 366 11.00 -4.80 -22.54
N ASN A 367 10.10 -5.34 -23.37
CA ASN A 367 10.24 -5.35 -24.82
C ASN A 367 9.85 -4.02 -25.50
N GLY A 368 9.53 -2.97 -24.74
CA GLY A 368 9.14 -1.66 -25.28
C GLY A 368 7.82 -1.66 -26.06
N ILE A 369 6.91 -2.57 -25.73
CA ILE A 369 5.59 -2.71 -26.37
C ILE A 369 4.60 -1.74 -25.74
N ASN A 370 3.98 -0.89 -26.56
CA ASN A 370 2.94 0.02 -26.11
C ASN A 370 1.66 -0.73 -25.73
N GLN A 371 0.98 -0.28 -24.68
CA GLN A 371 -0.31 -0.86 -24.26
C GLN A 371 -1.42 -0.70 -25.32
N TYR A 372 -1.29 0.30 -26.20
CA TYR A 372 -2.24 0.59 -27.27
C TYR A 372 -1.50 0.98 -28.55
N ASP A 373 -1.98 0.49 -29.69
CA ASP A 373 -1.52 0.92 -31.02
C ASP A 373 -2.11 2.30 -31.35
N THR A 374 -1.43 3.37 -30.93
CA THR A 374 -1.90 4.74 -31.13
C THR A 374 -0.74 5.72 -31.23
N ASP A 375 -0.84 6.66 -32.18
CA ASP A 375 0.11 7.77 -32.33
C ASP A 375 -0.20 8.95 -31.37
N LYS A 376 -1.34 8.90 -30.66
CA LYS A 376 -1.73 9.93 -29.69
C LYS A 376 -0.95 9.75 -28.38
N PRO A 377 -0.48 10.86 -27.75
CA PRO A 377 0.13 10.78 -26.44
C PRO A 377 -0.87 10.28 -25.38
N PRO A 378 -0.38 9.62 -24.31
CA PRO A 378 -1.25 9.18 -23.23
C PRO A 378 -1.87 10.40 -22.53
N ARG A 379 -3.13 10.26 -22.09
CA ARG A 379 -3.84 11.34 -21.38
C ARG A 379 -3.20 11.69 -20.03
N TYR A 380 -2.45 10.77 -19.44
CA TYR A 380 -1.68 10.94 -18.22
C TYR A 380 -0.51 9.96 -18.21
N VAL A 381 0.57 10.27 -17.49
CA VAL A 381 1.71 9.37 -17.29
C VAL A 381 1.51 8.60 -16.00
N ASN A 382 1.58 7.27 -16.05
CA ASN A 382 1.52 6.41 -14.87
C ASN A 382 2.91 5.86 -14.55
N ASN A 383 3.52 6.28 -13.44
CA ASN A 383 4.81 5.78 -12.96
C ASN A 383 4.71 4.97 -11.66
N THR A 384 3.51 4.42 -11.38
CA THR A 384 3.23 3.68 -10.15
C THR A 384 3.37 2.16 -10.31
N TYR A 385 3.52 1.67 -11.54
CA TYR A 385 3.62 0.24 -11.86
C TYR A 385 4.95 -0.39 -11.38
N LEU A 386 4.96 -1.73 -11.30
CA LEU A 386 6.04 -2.51 -10.69
C LEU A 386 7.41 -2.20 -11.31
N SER A 387 7.55 -2.21 -12.65
CA SER A 387 8.85 -1.94 -13.27
C SER A 387 9.37 -0.53 -12.99
N SER A 388 8.49 0.47 -12.86
CA SER A 388 8.88 1.81 -12.43
C SER A 388 9.33 1.85 -10.96
N ARG A 389 8.68 1.08 -10.08
CA ARG A 389 9.08 0.94 -8.67
C ARG A 389 10.43 0.24 -8.51
N ILE A 390 10.68 -0.81 -9.30
CA ILE A 390 11.96 -1.51 -9.36
C ILE A 390 13.04 -0.59 -9.89
N GLY A 391 12.77 0.15 -10.98
CA GLY A 391 13.73 1.10 -11.54
C GLY A 391 14.23 2.14 -10.53
N ARG A 392 13.37 2.57 -9.58
CA ARG A 392 13.74 3.49 -8.49
C ARG A 392 14.68 2.91 -7.43
N LEU A 393 14.90 1.60 -7.42
CA LEU A 393 15.86 0.96 -6.53
C LEU A 393 17.28 0.94 -7.11
N ASN A 394 17.45 1.25 -8.40
CA ASN A 394 18.78 1.42 -8.98
C ASN A 394 19.55 2.53 -8.24
N LEU A 395 20.87 2.40 -8.22
CA LEU A 395 21.74 3.44 -7.67
C LEU A 395 21.57 4.75 -8.45
N ASP A 396 21.66 5.87 -7.73
CA ASP A 396 21.53 7.19 -8.34
C ASP A 396 22.77 7.50 -9.19
N TRP A 397 22.56 8.05 -10.38
CA TRP A 397 23.64 8.46 -11.28
C TRP A 397 24.51 9.57 -10.68
N ILE A 398 23.99 10.32 -9.69
CA ILE A 398 24.73 11.37 -8.98
C ILE A 398 25.75 10.78 -8.01
N ASP A 399 25.54 9.55 -7.52
CA ASP A 399 26.48 8.93 -6.60
C ASP A 399 27.79 8.62 -7.33
N PRO A 400 28.92 9.25 -6.93
CA PRO A 400 30.21 9.07 -7.62
C PRO A 400 30.81 7.69 -7.36
N ASP A 401 30.38 7.02 -6.28
CA ASP A 401 30.84 5.70 -5.85
C ASP A 401 29.69 4.68 -5.93
N GLN A 402 29.68 3.88 -7.01
CA GLN A 402 28.71 2.80 -7.24
C GLN A 402 29.41 1.43 -7.21
N PRO A 403 29.86 0.97 -6.02
CA PRO A 403 30.49 -0.34 -5.89
C PRO A 403 29.48 -1.47 -6.15
N GLN A 404 29.97 -2.58 -6.69
CA GLN A 404 29.16 -3.74 -7.07
C GLN A 404 28.38 -4.32 -5.88
N GLU A 405 28.91 -4.24 -4.66
CA GLU A 405 28.25 -4.70 -3.45
C GLU A 405 26.94 -3.93 -3.19
N LYS A 406 26.95 -2.60 -3.32
CA LYS A 406 25.73 -1.78 -3.16
C LYS A 406 24.73 -2.03 -4.28
N GLU A 407 25.22 -2.22 -5.50
CA GLU A 407 24.38 -2.57 -6.66
C GLU A 407 23.67 -3.92 -6.42
N ASN A 408 24.39 -4.90 -5.87
CA ASN A 408 23.84 -6.21 -5.53
C ASN A 408 22.86 -6.14 -4.37
N GLU A 409 23.12 -5.34 -3.34
CA GLU A 409 22.17 -5.09 -2.25
C GLU A 409 20.86 -4.48 -2.77
N ALA A 410 20.96 -3.46 -3.64
CA ALA A 410 19.81 -2.86 -4.30
C ALA A 410 19.02 -3.87 -5.15
N PHE A 411 19.72 -4.74 -5.88
CA PHE A 411 19.09 -5.81 -6.65
C PHE A 411 18.37 -6.83 -5.77
N GLN A 412 18.91 -7.19 -4.60
CA GLN A 412 18.20 -8.06 -3.66
C GLN A 412 16.89 -7.43 -3.17
N LEU A 413 16.87 -6.11 -2.95
CA LEU A 413 15.63 -5.39 -2.63
C LEU A 413 14.64 -5.40 -3.81
N ALA A 414 15.13 -5.26 -5.04
CA ALA A 414 14.32 -5.37 -6.26
C ALA A 414 13.71 -6.77 -6.42
N MET A 415 14.51 -7.82 -6.26
CA MET A 415 14.03 -9.21 -6.27
C MET A 415 12.95 -9.44 -5.22
N ALA A 416 13.16 -8.94 -3.99
CA ALA A 416 12.18 -9.08 -2.91
C ALA A 416 10.87 -8.33 -3.23
N LEU A 417 10.95 -7.12 -3.77
CA LEU A 417 9.78 -6.33 -4.15
C LEU A 417 9.00 -7.00 -5.29
N ALA A 418 9.66 -7.36 -6.38
CA ALA A 418 9.01 -8.00 -7.53
C ALA A 418 8.43 -9.37 -7.15
N GLY A 419 9.20 -10.16 -6.41
CA GLY A 419 8.81 -11.49 -5.96
C GLY A 419 7.63 -11.51 -5.01
N GLU A 420 7.60 -10.61 -4.02
CA GLU A 420 6.47 -10.52 -3.10
C GLU A 420 5.19 -10.09 -3.82
N GLU A 421 5.27 -9.13 -4.76
CA GLU A 421 4.11 -8.70 -5.54
C GLU A 421 3.59 -9.83 -6.46
N PHE A 422 4.49 -10.60 -7.07
CA PHE A 422 4.14 -11.79 -7.84
C PHE A 422 3.45 -12.85 -6.97
N LEU A 423 4.01 -13.20 -5.81
CA LEU A 423 3.40 -14.19 -4.91
C LEU A 423 2.06 -13.71 -4.35
N GLN A 424 1.90 -12.42 -4.08
CA GLN A 424 0.60 -11.84 -3.72
C GLN A 424 -0.42 -12.01 -4.84
N SER A 425 -0.03 -11.77 -6.10
CA SER A 425 -0.89 -12.01 -7.26
C SER A 425 -1.27 -13.49 -7.39
N VAL A 426 -0.30 -14.42 -7.31
CA VAL A 426 -0.56 -15.87 -7.36
C VAL A 426 -1.51 -16.28 -6.23
N ARG A 427 -1.23 -15.87 -4.99
CA ARG A 427 -2.05 -16.23 -3.81
C ARG A 427 -3.45 -15.63 -3.88
N PHE A 428 -3.60 -14.41 -4.40
CA PHE A 428 -4.92 -13.84 -4.68
C PHE A 428 -5.69 -14.72 -5.67
N HIS A 429 -5.03 -15.14 -6.76
CA HIS A 429 -5.68 -15.97 -7.76
C HIS A 429 -6.07 -17.35 -7.20
N VAL A 430 -5.19 -17.98 -6.43
CA VAL A 430 -5.43 -19.27 -5.77
C VAL A 430 -6.55 -19.17 -4.73
N ARG A 431 -6.47 -18.22 -3.80
CA ARG A 431 -7.30 -18.21 -2.58
C ARG A 431 -8.61 -17.45 -2.74
N SER A 432 -8.69 -16.51 -3.69
CA SER A 432 -9.85 -15.63 -3.85
C SER A 432 -10.48 -15.74 -5.23
N TRP A 433 -9.69 -15.58 -6.30
CA TRP A 433 -10.24 -15.57 -7.66
C TRP A 433 -10.75 -16.93 -8.10
N LEU A 434 -9.95 -18.00 -7.99
CA LEU A 434 -10.33 -19.33 -8.49
C LEU A 434 -11.61 -19.87 -7.82
N PRO A 435 -11.77 -19.83 -6.47
CA PRO A 435 -13.01 -20.26 -5.83
C PRO A 435 -14.23 -19.42 -6.20
N ALA A 436 -14.05 -18.16 -6.62
CA ALA A 436 -15.16 -17.30 -7.03
C ALA A 436 -15.86 -17.80 -8.31
N ARG A 437 -15.16 -18.56 -9.16
CA ARG A 437 -15.69 -19.01 -10.45
C ARG A 437 -16.97 -19.81 -10.30
N SER A 438 -17.00 -20.79 -9.40
CA SER A 438 -18.17 -21.64 -9.18
C SER A 438 -19.37 -20.85 -8.66
N ILE A 439 -19.12 -19.84 -7.82
CA ILE A 439 -20.15 -18.91 -7.32
C ILE A 439 -20.74 -18.12 -8.49
N VAL A 440 -19.91 -17.52 -9.34
CA VAL A 440 -20.37 -16.73 -10.49
C VAL A 440 -21.14 -17.61 -11.47
N MET A 441 -20.65 -18.81 -11.75
CA MET A 441 -21.33 -19.79 -12.62
C MET A 441 -22.71 -20.15 -12.08
N GLN A 442 -22.84 -20.46 -10.78
CA GLN A 442 -24.12 -20.73 -10.16
C GLN A 442 -25.07 -19.51 -10.23
N CYS A 443 -24.56 -18.31 -9.95
CA CYS A 443 -25.35 -17.09 -10.03
C CYS A 443 -25.84 -16.80 -11.47
N LEU A 444 -25.03 -17.13 -12.49
CA LEU A 444 -25.43 -17.05 -13.89
C LEU A 444 -26.53 -18.05 -14.24
N GLU A 445 -26.45 -19.29 -13.76
CA GLU A 445 -27.50 -20.30 -13.98
C GLU A 445 -28.82 -19.90 -13.30
N GLU A 446 -28.74 -19.29 -12.12
CA GLU A 446 -29.90 -18.85 -11.34
C GLU A 446 -30.44 -17.48 -11.77
N ARG A 447 -29.84 -16.80 -12.74
CA ARG A 447 -30.20 -15.42 -13.13
C ARG A 447 -31.69 -15.22 -13.45
N PHE A 448 -32.34 -16.21 -14.07
CA PHE A 448 -33.78 -16.14 -14.36
C PHE A 448 -34.68 -16.25 -13.11
N LYS A 449 -34.15 -16.79 -12.01
CA LYS A 449 -34.81 -16.76 -10.69
C LYS A 449 -34.65 -15.40 -10.02
N THR A 450 -33.52 -14.73 -10.24
CA THR A 450 -33.29 -13.35 -9.78
C THR A 450 -34.18 -12.37 -10.55
N ASP A 451 -34.16 -12.44 -11.87
CA ASP A 451 -34.97 -11.60 -12.73
C ASP A 451 -35.36 -12.31 -14.04
N PRO A 452 -36.65 -12.26 -14.45
CA PRO A 452 -37.10 -12.91 -15.68
C PRO A 452 -36.40 -12.43 -16.96
N SER A 453 -35.81 -11.23 -17.00
CA SER A 453 -35.05 -10.76 -18.17
C SER A 453 -33.81 -11.62 -18.44
N GLY A 454 -33.24 -12.23 -17.39
CA GLY A 454 -31.93 -12.88 -17.45
C GLY A 454 -30.75 -11.91 -17.62
N GLU A 455 -30.97 -10.59 -17.54
CA GLU A 455 -29.92 -9.56 -17.68
C GLU A 455 -29.40 -9.05 -16.33
N ILE A 456 -29.98 -9.52 -15.22
CA ILE A 456 -29.61 -9.16 -13.85
C ILE A 456 -29.15 -10.42 -13.14
N MET A 457 -27.93 -10.37 -12.59
CA MET A 457 -27.38 -11.44 -11.77
C MET A 457 -27.29 -10.99 -10.32
N GLN A 458 -27.69 -11.85 -9.37
CA GLN A 458 -27.46 -11.61 -7.95
C GLN A 458 -26.32 -12.46 -7.44
N LEU A 459 -25.27 -11.84 -6.89
CA LEU A 459 -24.26 -12.57 -6.15
C LEU A 459 -24.77 -12.84 -4.74
N LYS A 460 -24.81 -14.13 -4.37
CA LYS A 460 -25.14 -14.56 -3.00
C LYS A 460 -24.09 -14.14 -1.98
N LYS A 461 -22.84 -14.02 -2.44
CA LYS A 461 -21.69 -13.58 -1.66
C LYS A 461 -20.80 -12.74 -2.56
N PHE A 462 -20.35 -11.59 -2.06
CA PHE A 462 -19.38 -10.79 -2.80
C PHE A 462 -18.09 -11.57 -3.01
N CYS A 463 -17.63 -11.62 -4.25
CA CYS A 463 -16.40 -12.29 -4.68
C CYS A 463 -15.84 -11.60 -5.94
N PRO A 464 -14.58 -11.86 -6.33
CA PRO A 464 -14.05 -11.41 -7.61
C PRO A 464 -14.85 -11.99 -8.78
N TRP A 465 -15.82 -11.24 -9.31
CA TRP A 465 -16.78 -11.77 -10.29
C TRP A 465 -16.54 -11.31 -11.72
N LYS A 466 -15.94 -10.13 -11.92
CA LYS A 466 -15.90 -9.45 -13.23
C LYS A 466 -15.27 -10.30 -14.32
N LEU A 467 -14.03 -10.76 -14.14
CA LEU A 467 -13.33 -11.52 -15.17
C LEU A 467 -14.03 -12.86 -15.46
N HIS A 468 -14.45 -13.57 -14.42
CA HIS A 468 -15.22 -14.82 -14.59
C HIS A 468 -16.52 -14.61 -15.35
N LEU A 469 -17.21 -13.50 -15.12
CA LEU A 469 -18.44 -13.19 -15.85
C LEU A 469 -18.19 -13.15 -17.36
N TYR A 470 -17.18 -12.39 -17.82
CA TYR A 470 -16.88 -12.28 -19.25
C TYR A 470 -16.50 -13.64 -19.87
N GLU A 471 -15.69 -14.43 -19.17
CA GLU A 471 -15.29 -15.75 -19.64
C GLU A 471 -16.46 -16.73 -19.69
N LEU A 472 -17.25 -16.80 -18.61
CA LEU A 472 -18.41 -17.69 -18.53
C LEU A 472 -19.52 -17.31 -19.51
N GLU A 473 -19.72 -16.01 -19.78
CA GLU A 473 -20.68 -15.57 -20.80
C GLU A 473 -20.33 -16.14 -22.18
N GLN A 474 -19.04 -16.20 -22.53
CA GLN A 474 -18.57 -16.80 -23.78
C GLN A 474 -18.66 -18.33 -23.75
N GLU A 475 -18.13 -18.96 -22.71
CA GLU A 475 -18.07 -20.43 -22.57
C GLU A 475 -19.47 -21.06 -22.53
N MET A 476 -20.39 -20.46 -21.75
CA MET A 476 -21.76 -20.94 -21.58
C MET A 476 -22.72 -20.36 -22.63
N LYS A 477 -22.23 -19.52 -23.56
CA LYS A 477 -23.00 -18.84 -24.60
C LYS A 477 -24.22 -18.10 -24.04
N ILE A 478 -24.01 -17.34 -22.97
CA ILE A 478 -25.06 -16.62 -22.27
C ILE A 478 -25.65 -15.55 -23.18
N GLN A 479 -26.97 -15.61 -23.38
CA GLN A 479 -27.79 -14.56 -23.96
C GLN A 479 -29.13 -14.48 -23.20
N PRO A 480 -29.68 -13.27 -22.97
CA PRO A 480 -29.01 -11.98 -23.12
C PRO A 480 -27.83 -11.82 -22.13
N LEU A 481 -26.90 -10.92 -22.43
CA LEU A 481 -25.73 -10.64 -21.59
C LEU A 481 -26.14 -9.95 -20.28
N ILE A 482 -25.38 -10.16 -19.20
CA ILE A 482 -25.64 -9.52 -17.92
C ILE A 482 -25.32 -8.02 -18.02
N LYS A 483 -26.28 -7.16 -17.65
CA LYS A 483 -26.12 -5.70 -17.59
C LYS A 483 -25.87 -5.22 -16.17
N TYR A 484 -26.45 -5.88 -15.18
CA TYR A 484 -26.33 -5.50 -13.78
C TYR A 484 -26.01 -6.70 -12.88
N VAL A 485 -25.11 -6.48 -11.93
CA VAL A 485 -24.83 -7.39 -10.84
C VAL A 485 -25.25 -6.74 -9.54
N ILE A 486 -26.14 -7.40 -8.80
CA ILE A 486 -26.56 -6.96 -7.47
C ILE A 486 -25.93 -7.84 -6.38
N TYR A 487 -25.52 -7.24 -5.28
CA TYR A 487 -24.89 -7.96 -4.17
C TYR A 487 -24.97 -7.17 -2.87
N GLN A 488 -24.93 -7.89 -1.75
CA GLN A 488 -24.87 -7.25 -0.45
C GLN A 488 -23.43 -6.82 -0.13
N ASP A 489 -23.27 -5.56 0.26
CA ASP A 489 -22.11 -5.08 0.98
C ASP A 489 -22.26 -5.50 2.45
N GLU A 490 -21.65 -6.64 2.80
CA GLU A 490 -21.75 -7.25 4.14
C GLU A 490 -21.32 -6.30 5.27
N ARG A 491 -20.38 -5.39 5.01
CA ARG A 491 -19.91 -4.43 6.02
C ARG A 491 -20.91 -3.31 6.25
N GLY A 492 -21.47 -2.80 5.17
CA GLY A 492 -22.46 -1.72 5.22
C GLY A 492 -23.87 -2.18 5.55
N GLN A 493 -24.15 -3.49 5.44
CA GLN A 493 -25.52 -4.05 5.44
C GLN A 493 -26.42 -3.34 4.40
N GLN A 494 -25.83 -2.99 3.27
CA GLN A 494 -26.47 -2.31 2.14
C GLN A 494 -26.35 -3.18 0.89
N TRP A 495 -27.15 -2.88 -0.11
CA TRP A 495 -27.12 -3.55 -1.40
C TRP A 495 -26.51 -2.65 -2.45
N ARG A 496 -25.67 -3.23 -3.31
CA ARG A 496 -25.09 -2.56 -4.47
C ARG A 496 -25.80 -3.04 -5.72
N VAL A 497 -25.97 -2.12 -6.66
CA VAL A 497 -26.29 -2.41 -8.06
C VAL A 497 -25.13 -1.91 -8.89
N GLN A 498 -24.40 -2.82 -9.54
CA GLN A 498 -23.23 -2.48 -10.32
C GLN A 498 -23.47 -2.81 -11.79
N ALA A 499 -23.29 -1.82 -12.65
CA ALA A 499 -23.35 -2.00 -14.10
C ALA A 499 -22.12 -2.77 -14.57
N VAL A 500 -22.32 -3.75 -15.46
CA VAL A 500 -21.25 -4.50 -16.09
C VAL A 500 -20.64 -3.67 -17.21
N ALA A 501 -19.32 -3.60 -17.29
CA ALA A 501 -18.63 -2.88 -18.36
C ALA A 501 -18.73 -3.63 -19.71
N VAL A 502 -18.54 -2.91 -20.80
CA VAL A 502 -18.50 -3.51 -22.15
C VAL A 502 -17.32 -4.47 -22.29
N ALA A 503 -16.22 -4.20 -21.60
CA ALA A 503 -15.01 -5.01 -21.55
C ALA A 503 -14.28 -4.81 -20.19
N PRO A 504 -13.44 -5.77 -19.75
CA PRO A 504 -12.70 -5.67 -18.48
C PRO A 504 -11.92 -4.36 -18.29
N GLU A 505 -11.26 -3.89 -19.34
CA GLU A 505 -10.36 -2.71 -19.32
C GLU A 505 -11.07 -1.38 -19.64
N ARG A 506 -12.40 -1.40 -19.80
CA ARG A 506 -13.18 -0.21 -20.15
C ARG A 506 -14.05 0.24 -18.98
N PHE A 507 -14.13 1.55 -18.78
CA PHE A 507 -15.04 2.16 -17.81
C PHE A 507 -16.48 2.31 -18.34
N GLU A 508 -16.67 2.08 -19.64
CA GLU A 508 -17.98 2.17 -20.29
C GLU A 508 -18.85 0.98 -19.87
N SER A 509 -20.00 1.26 -19.26
CA SER A 509 -21.01 0.28 -18.88
C SER A 509 -21.80 -0.21 -20.10
N ARG A 510 -22.12 -1.51 -20.18
CA ARG A 510 -23.09 -2.07 -21.14
C ARG A 510 -24.41 -1.32 -21.08
N LYS A 511 -24.84 -0.99 -19.86
CA LYS A 511 -25.94 -0.07 -19.58
C LYS A 511 -25.70 0.58 -18.22
N GLY A 512 -25.33 1.87 -18.22
CA GLY A 512 -25.18 2.62 -16.97
C GLY A 512 -26.53 2.82 -16.27
N LEU A 513 -26.50 3.14 -14.98
CA LEU A 513 -27.70 3.60 -14.27
C LEU A 513 -28.19 4.93 -14.89
N PRO A 514 -29.51 5.21 -14.87
CA PRO A 514 -30.14 6.36 -15.52
C PRO A 514 -29.45 7.69 -15.20
N GLU A 515 -29.30 8.54 -16.22
CA GLU A 515 -28.65 9.86 -16.07
C GLU A 515 -29.32 10.72 -15.01
N GLN A 516 -30.64 10.70 -14.96
CA GLN A 516 -31.45 11.42 -13.97
C GLN A 516 -31.19 10.99 -12.51
N TRP A 517 -30.53 9.85 -12.27
CA TRP A 517 -30.16 9.39 -10.93
C TRP A 517 -28.72 9.74 -10.56
N ARG A 518 -27.85 9.99 -11.54
CA ARG A 518 -26.40 10.09 -11.35
C ARG A 518 -26.04 11.27 -10.45
N GLY A 519 -25.25 11.01 -9.41
CA GLY A 519 -24.86 12.00 -8.41
C GLY A 519 -25.91 12.26 -7.32
N LEU A 520 -27.15 11.76 -7.48
CA LEU A 520 -28.16 11.86 -6.43
C LEU A 520 -27.92 10.87 -5.30
N ARG A 521 -28.42 11.21 -4.12
CA ARG A 521 -28.27 10.43 -2.88
C ARG A 521 -29.55 10.42 -2.07
N ASP A 522 -29.68 9.40 -1.24
CA ASP A 522 -30.68 9.28 -0.17
C ASP A 522 -32.12 9.59 -0.66
N GLU A 523 -32.84 10.50 0.02
CA GLU A 523 -34.24 10.80 -0.28
C GLU A 523 -34.41 11.41 -1.68
N GLN A 524 -33.50 12.30 -2.11
CA GLN A 524 -33.57 12.91 -3.45
C GLN A 524 -33.50 11.86 -4.56
N LEU A 525 -32.64 10.85 -4.37
CA LEU A 525 -32.56 9.72 -5.30
C LEU A 525 -33.81 8.83 -5.19
N SER A 526 -34.31 8.60 -3.98
CA SER A 526 -35.50 7.77 -3.77
C SER A 526 -36.75 8.37 -4.43
N GLU A 527 -36.91 9.70 -4.31
CA GLU A 527 -37.96 10.48 -4.99
C GLU A 527 -37.78 10.44 -6.51
N ALA A 528 -36.58 10.73 -7.02
CA ALA A 528 -36.30 10.75 -8.47
C ALA A 528 -36.41 9.37 -9.13
N ALA A 529 -36.10 8.29 -8.39
CA ALA A 529 -36.22 6.93 -8.88
C ALA A 529 -37.63 6.34 -8.68
N GLY A 530 -38.45 6.91 -7.80
CA GLY A 530 -39.67 6.28 -7.33
C GLY A 530 -39.41 4.96 -6.58
N ILE A 531 -38.22 4.80 -6.00
CA ILE A 531 -37.77 3.57 -5.32
C ILE A 531 -37.30 3.94 -3.92
N PRO A 532 -37.95 3.44 -2.86
CA PRO A 532 -37.57 3.82 -1.50
C PRO A 532 -36.20 3.25 -1.10
N GLY A 533 -35.54 3.93 -0.16
CA GLY A 533 -34.31 3.46 0.47
C GLY A 533 -33.08 3.47 -0.45
N CYS A 534 -33.09 4.28 -1.51
CA CYS A 534 -31.90 4.50 -2.32
C CYS A 534 -30.84 5.26 -1.52
N ILE A 535 -29.56 4.95 -1.75
CA ILE A 535 -28.43 5.49 -0.98
C ILE A 535 -27.62 6.45 -1.85
N PHE A 536 -27.22 5.99 -3.04
CA PHE A 536 -26.51 6.83 -4.01
C PHE A 536 -26.51 6.18 -5.39
N VAL A 537 -26.23 7.00 -6.40
CA VAL A 537 -25.73 6.56 -7.72
C VAL A 537 -24.49 7.37 -8.07
N HIS A 538 -23.41 6.70 -8.47
CA HIS A 538 -22.18 7.39 -8.89
C HIS A 538 -22.44 8.29 -10.11
N MET A 539 -21.70 9.39 -10.24
CA MET A 539 -21.91 10.38 -11.31
C MET A 539 -21.79 9.80 -12.74
N SER A 540 -20.99 8.74 -12.94
CA SER A 540 -20.93 8.04 -14.23
C SER A 540 -21.96 6.92 -14.39
N GLY A 541 -22.75 6.63 -13.36
CA GLY A 541 -23.80 5.60 -13.39
C GLY A 541 -23.30 4.15 -13.33
N PHE A 542 -22.01 3.89 -13.08
CA PHE A 542 -21.50 2.51 -13.04
C PHE A 542 -21.92 1.72 -11.79
N ILE A 543 -22.28 2.40 -10.71
CA ILE A 543 -22.68 1.77 -9.46
C ILE A 543 -23.68 2.64 -8.70
N GLY A 544 -24.59 1.98 -7.99
CA GLY A 544 -25.49 2.60 -7.03
C GLY A 544 -25.71 1.70 -5.83
N GLY A 545 -26.52 2.16 -4.88
CA GLY A 545 -26.86 1.38 -3.71
C GLY A 545 -28.26 1.65 -3.17
N ASN A 546 -28.81 0.64 -2.51
CA ASN A 546 -30.09 0.67 -1.81
C ASN A 546 -29.95 -0.05 -0.45
N HIS A 547 -30.80 0.27 0.52
CA HIS A 547 -30.81 -0.42 1.81
C HIS A 547 -31.30 -1.87 1.72
N SER A 548 -32.07 -2.22 0.70
CA SER A 548 -32.69 -3.54 0.55
C SER A 548 -32.31 -4.24 -0.77
N CYS A 549 -32.37 -5.57 -0.76
CA CYS A 549 -32.19 -6.38 -1.97
C CYS A 549 -33.24 -6.03 -3.02
N ASP A 550 -34.50 -5.97 -2.62
CA ASP A 550 -35.63 -5.67 -3.51
C ASP A 550 -35.53 -4.26 -4.10
N GLY A 551 -35.05 -3.29 -3.32
CA GLY A 551 -34.79 -1.93 -3.80
C GLY A 551 -33.64 -1.89 -4.82
N ALA A 552 -32.52 -2.59 -4.57
CA ALA A 552 -31.43 -2.67 -5.53
C ALA A 552 -31.83 -3.39 -6.82
N LEU A 553 -32.64 -4.46 -6.71
CA LEU A 553 -33.23 -5.16 -7.84
C LEU A 553 -34.20 -4.26 -8.62
N SER A 554 -35.02 -3.47 -7.91
CA SER A 554 -35.92 -2.49 -8.53
C SER A 554 -35.14 -1.41 -9.28
N MET A 555 -34.02 -0.92 -8.71
CA MET A 555 -33.15 0.02 -9.39
C MET A 555 -32.60 -0.58 -10.69
N ALA A 556 -32.10 -1.83 -10.65
CA ALA A 556 -31.61 -2.52 -11.84
C ALA A 556 -32.72 -2.72 -12.90
N ARG A 557 -33.92 -3.14 -12.50
CA ARG A 557 -35.08 -3.34 -13.38
C ARG A 557 -35.51 -2.05 -14.08
N THR A 558 -35.73 -0.98 -13.32
CA THR A 558 -36.09 0.33 -13.88
C THR A 558 -34.98 0.86 -14.78
N SER A 559 -33.72 0.59 -14.42
CA SER A 559 -32.59 0.94 -15.28
C SER A 559 -32.58 0.17 -16.58
N LEU A 560 -33.11 -1.06 -16.68
CA LEU A 560 -33.20 -1.80 -17.95
C LEU A 560 -34.17 -1.15 -18.94
N THR A 561 -35.24 -0.52 -18.46
CA THR A 561 -36.33 0.03 -19.29
C THR A 561 -36.13 1.48 -19.71
N LEU A 562 -35.36 2.25 -18.94
CA LEU A 562 -34.92 3.61 -19.28
C LEU A 562 -33.69 3.55 -20.17
#